data_AF-A0A0V1FC60-F1
#
_entry.id   AF-A0A0V1FC60-F1
#
_cell.length_a   1.000
_cell.length_b   1.000
_cell.length_c   1.000
_cell.angle_alpha   90.00
_cell.angle_beta   90.00
_cell.angle_gamma   90.00
#
_symmetry.space_group_name_H-M   'P 1'
#
loop_
_entity.id
_entity.type
_entity.pdbx_description
1 polymer ?
#
loop_
_entity_poly.entity_id
_entity_poly.type
_entity_poly.pdbx_seq_one_letter_code
_entity_poly.pdbx_strand_id
1 'polypeptide(L)'
;MLLLATERRNYVTPIRSVSWCFRHSSQFGSIGKERLAKAELIRLSEQSALMMVPTCLEIFGAGQFWDEFRANVLSSDQGQFFSRLGCLMLRQCRMEVDQLCDVLCKSPSLTMVELVDLMFLDEGVVERLVPLFDNLSIIGLSVSSIETKLLDMLFPAVMLNLEILNFVGNEPFRMSDLTTMRAGLILPCVQLLSLCSFQCDVTPVNEFFFTTLLRYFPNLTTLFFDWSVLTPAVCFDQQAQEALQGIGWLHEQPKMVVTSLLIYSPDEDTKTAVKLIDQYLTDHLKLRHSLVEFSYQDGNPTNFSLIIIGKLSDGRAERLTEVIAGNRITQPDLRHWRYVLQNVQGFWKPDLTMQFGGLNENEVQACAGTAQKRQHAAAIAETCLQEVVNNNVTT
;
A
#
# COMPACT_ATOMS: atom_id res chain seq x y z
N MET A 1 24.08 21.34 -4.07
CA MET A 1 24.48 19.95 -4.37
C MET A 1 23.64 19.03 -3.50
N LEU A 2 22.95 18.07 -4.10
CA LEU A 2 21.96 17.22 -3.42
C LEU A 2 22.53 15.81 -3.23
N LEU A 3 22.42 15.25 -2.04
CA LEU A 3 22.79 13.86 -1.77
C LEU A 3 21.53 12.99 -1.72
N LEU A 4 21.48 11.96 -2.56
CA LEU A 4 20.32 11.10 -2.73
C LEU A 4 20.73 9.64 -2.67
N ALA A 5 19.87 8.76 -2.16
CA ALA A 5 19.99 7.34 -2.46
C ALA A 5 19.24 7.04 -3.76
N THR A 6 19.82 6.21 -4.62
CA THR A 6 19.20 5.79 -5.87
C THR A 6 19.26 4.28 -6.07
N GLU A 7 18.25 3.74 -6.72
CA GLU A 7 18.26 2.38 -7.25
C GLU A 7 17.71 2.42 -8.68
N ARG A 8 18.50 1.90 -9.63
CA ARG A 8 18.08 1.71 -11.01
C ARG A 8 17.95 0.22 -11.30
N ARG A 9 16.74 -0.21 -11.68
CA ARG A 9 16.46 -1.64 -11.93
C ARG A 9 17.13 -2.15 -13.19
N ASN A 10 17.23 -1.31 -14.21
CA ASN A 10 17.83 -1.68 -15.50
C ASN A 10 18.59 -0.49 -16.11
N TYR A 11 19.87 -0.69 -16.36
CA TYR A 11 20.78 0.32 -16.91
C TYR A 11 20.71 0.44 -18.44
N VAL A 12 20.10 -0.53 -19.12
CA VAL A 12 20.01 -0.61 -20.58
C VAL A 12 18.71 0.02 -21.09
N THR A 13 17.63 -0.02 -20.31
CA THR A 13 16.35 0.57 -20.71
C THR A 13 16.26 2.07 -20.38
N PRO A 14 15.59 2.88 -21.22
CA PRO A 14 15.28 4.27 -20.89
C PRO A 14 14.43 4.36 -19.62
N ILE A 15 14.66 5.40 -18.82
CA ILE A 15 13.89 5.67 -17.60
C ILE A 15 12.52 6.23 -18.00
N ARG A 16 11.46 5.47 -17.73
CA ARG A 16 10.07 5.85 -17.99
C ARG A 16 9.33 6.17 -16.70
N SER A 17 9.64 5.50 -15.60
CA SER A 17 9.04 5.78 -14.29
C SER A 17 10.09 6.14 -13.24
N VAL A 18 9.80 7.20 -12.49
CA VAL A 18 10.67 7.71 -11.41
C VAL A 18 9.85 7.83 -10.14
N SER A 19 10.28 7.14 -9.09
CA SER A 19 9.70 7.27 -7.75
C SER A 19 10.58 8.18 -6.91
N TRP A 20 10.04 9.33 -6.52
CA TRP A 20 10.66 10.24 -5.56
C TRP A 20 10.15 9.97 -4.17
N CYS A 21 11.06 9.85 -3.20
CA CYS A 21 10.72 9.62 -1.82
C CYS A 21 11.43 10.63 -0.91
N PHE A 22 10.67 11.32 -0.08
CA PHE A 22 11.15 12.26 0.93
C PHE A 22 11.04 11.61 2.30
N ARG A 23 12.19 11.26 2.89
CA ARG A 23 12.26 10.47 4.13
C ARG A 23 13.57 10.68 4.87
N HIS A 24 13.62 10.30 6.14
CA HIS A 24 14.86 10.34 6.91
C HIS A 24 15.91 9.39 6.31
N SER A 25 17.17 9.83 6.25
CA SER A 25 18.28 9.09 5.63
C SER A 25 18.56 7.71 6.27
N SER A 26 18.18 7.52 7.54
CA SER A 26 18.23 6.21 8.21
C SER A 26 17.27 5.17 7.61
N GLN A 27 16.30 5.60 6.81
CA GLN A 27 15.30 4.78 6.12
C GLN A 27 15.61 4.62 4.62
N PHE A 28 16.82 5.01 4.19
CA PHE A 28 17.24 4.76 2.82
C PHE A 28 17.34 3.27 2.53
N GLY A 29 17.06 2.92 1.28
CA GLY A 29 17.01 1.52 0.86
C GLY A 29 15.68 0.83 1.18
N SER A 30 14.60 1.59 1.40
CA SER A 30 13.24 1.04 1.39
C SER A 30 12.25 1.98 0.69
N ILE A 31 11.19 1.47 0.08
CA ILE A 31 10.02 2.25 -0.40
C ILE A 31 8.79 1.71 0.31
N GLY A 32 8.06 2.54 1.06
CA GLY A 32 7.14 2.01 2.07
C GLY A 32 7.85 1.02 3.00
N LYS A 33 7.38 -0.25 3.01
CA LYS A 33 7.99 -1.38 3.74
C LYS A 33 8.86 -2.30 2.86
N GLU A 34 8.89 -2.11 1.54
CA GLU A 34 9.73 -2.90 0.62
C GLU A 34 11.20 -2.49 0.76
N ARG A 35 12.11 -3.45 0.90
CA ARG A 35 13.56 -3.18 0.89
C ARG A 35 14.08 -3.10 -0.55
N LEU A 36 14.86 -2.06 -0.85
CA LEU A 36 15.58 -1.90 -2.10
C LEU A 36 16.87 -2.71 -2.06
N ALA A 37 17.20 -3.39 -3.15
CA ALA A 37 18.27 -4.37 -3.19
C ALA A 37 19.66 -3.72 -3.23
N LYS A 38 19.79 -2.55 -3.87
CA LYS A 38 21.10 -1.89 -4.10
C LYS A 38 20.98 -0.36 -4.14
N ALA A 39 20.65 0.25 -3.01
CA ALA A 39 20.61 1.71 -2.91
C ALA A 39 22.04 2.30 -2.85
N GLU A 40 22.39 3.13 -3.83
CA GLU A 40 23.68 3.84 -3.90
C GLU A 40 23.51 5.33 -3.56
N LEU A 41 24.43 5.88 -2.75
CA LEU A 41 24.46 7.31 -2.47
C LEU A 41 25.12 8.05 -3.63
N ILE A 42 24.39 8.97 -4.25
CA ILE A 42 24.85 9.79 -5.36
C ILE A 42 24.71 11.28 -5.04
N ARG A 43 25.64 12.07 -5.58
CA ARG A 43 25.57 13.54 -5.56
C ARG A 43 25.03 14.03 -6.90
N LEU A 44 23.97 14.84 -6.88
CA LEU A 44 23.40 15.47 -8.07
C LEU A 44 23.41 16.99 -7.97
N SER A 45 23.46 17.66 -9.12
CA SER A 45 23.10 19.08 -9.21
C SER A 45 21.58 19.24 -9.11
N GLU A 46 21.11 20.41 -8.68
CA GLU A 46 19.69 20.75 -8.62
C GLU A 46 19.02 20.55 -9.99
N GLN A 47 19.64 21.07 -11.05
CA GLN A 47 19.14 20.89 -12.41
C GLN A 47 19.02 19.41 -12.80
N SER A 48 20.00 18.58 -12.46
CA SER A 48 19.93 17.14 -12.76
C SER A 48 18.81 16.44 -11.99
N ALA A 49 18.58 16.84 -10.75
CA ALA A 49 17.47 16.35 -9.93
C ALA A 49 16.11 16.77 -10.53
N LEU A 50 15.95 18.03 -10.94
CA LEU A 50 14.71 18.54 -11.54
C LEU A 50 14.38 17.88 -12.90
N MET A 51 15.39 17.44 -13.64
CA MET A 51 15.20 16.68 -14.89
C MET A 51 14.63 15.27 -14.66
N MET A 52 14.74 14.72 -13.44
CA MET A 52 14.18 13.42 -13.06
C MET A 52 12.72 13.58 -12.64
N VAL A 53 11.86 13.99 -13.56
CA VAL A 53 10.44 14.29 -13.29
C VAL A 53 9.73 13.07 -12.66
N PRO A 54 9.16 13.18 -11.44
CA PRO A 54 8.48 12.10 -10.75
C PRO A 54 7.24 11.60 -11.52
N THR A 55 7.09 10.27 -11.58
CA THR A 55 5.80 9.62 -11.84
C THR A 55 5.09 9.24 -10.55
N CYS A 56 5.85 9.07 -9.47
CA CYS A 56 5.34 8.85 -8.11
C CYS A 56 6.09 9.76 -7.14
N LEU A 57 5.37 10.38 -6.22
CA LEU A 57 5.91 11.23 -5.16
C LEU A 57 5.43 10.70 -3.81
N GLU A 58 6.37 10.29 -2.96
CA GLU A 58 6.11 9.81 -1.61
C GLU A 58 6.73 10.76 -0.60
N ILE A 59 5.91 11.25 0.33
CA ILE A 59 6.36 12.11 1.42
C ILE A 59 5.99 11.40 2.72
N PHE A 60 7.01 11.01 3.47
CA PHE A 60 6.88 10.18 4.66
C PHE A 60 7.51 10.84 5.88
N GLY A 61 6.81 10.79 7.01
CA GLY A 61 7.29 11.37 8.28
C GLY A 61 7.18 12.90 8.29
N ALA A 62 7.87 13.57 9.21
CA ALA A 62 7.63 14.97 9.63
C ALA A 62 7.68 16.07 8.55
N GLY A 63 7.81 15.77 7.25
CA GLY A 63 7.71 16.72 6.15
C GLY A 63 8.96 17.57 5.93
N GLN A 64 9.86 17.65 6.92
CA GLN A 64 11.07 18.49 6.89
C GLN A 64 11.88 18.34 5.59
N PHE A 65 12.11 17.12 5.09
CA PHE A 65 12.90 16.91 3.88
C PHE A 65 12.19 17.37 2.60
N TRP A 66 10.86 17.30 2.60
CA TRP A 66 10.05 17.86 1.53
C TRP A 66 10.14 19.39 1.54
N ASP A 67 9.96 20.01 2.71
CA ASP A 67 10.05 21.47 2.85
C ASP A 67 11.44 21.99 2.46
N GLU A 68 12.49 21.31 2.91
CA GLU A 68 13.88 21.63 2.57
C GLU A 68 14.12 21.54 1.05
N PHE A 69 13.65 20.47 0.40
CA PHE A 69 13.76 20.33 -1.05
C PHE A 69 12.94 21.38 -1.79
N ARG A 70 11.71 21.66 -1.33
CA ARG A 70 10.82 22.64 -1.96
C ARG A 70 11.44 24.04 -1.92
N ALA A 71 11.92 24.46 -0.75
CA ALA A 71 12.46 25.79 -0.53
C ALA A 71 13.77 26.02 -1.29
N ASN A 72 14.63 25.00 -1.39
CA ASN A 72 15.99 25.16 -1.91
C ASN A 72 16.18 24.63 -3.34
N VAL A 73 15.27 23.78 -3.86
CA VAL A 73 15.42 23.11 -5.16
C VAL A 73 14.27 23.43 -6.11
N LEU A 74 13.01 23.39 -5.64
CA LEU A 74 11.84 23.51 -6.51
C LEU A 74 11.37 24.95 -6.81
N SER A 75 12.00 25.97 -6.24
CA SER A 75 11.42 27.32 -6.13
C SER A 75 11.06 28.02 -7.46
N SER A 76 11.54 27.55 -8.62
CA SER A 76 11.25 28.13 -9.95
C SER A 76 10.57 27.18 -10.97
N ASP A 77 10.74 25.85 -10.90
CA ASP A 77 10.34 24.90 -11.96
C ASP A 77 9.25 23.88 -11.54
N GLN A 78 8.38 24.25 -10.60
CA GLN A 78 7.38 23.33 -10.01
C GLN A 78 6.44 22.69 -11.05
N GLY A 79 5.99 23.46 -12.05
CA GLY A 79 5.04 22.96 -13.06
C GLY A 79 5.62 21.83 -13.91
N GLN A 80 6.88 21.96 -14.33
CA GLN A 80 7.55 20.91 -15.09
C GLN A 80 7.82 19.69 -14.22
N PHE A 81 8.23 19.90 -12.96
CA PHE A 81 8.53 18.82 -12.03
C PHE A 81 7.31 17.94 -11.71
N PHE A 82 6.10 18.51 -11.62
CA PHE A 82 4.88 17.72 -11.35
C PHE A 82 4.12 17.26 -12.61
N SER A 83 4.56 17.67 -13.80
CA SER A 83 3.85 17.43 -15.06
C SER A 83 3.50 15.96 -15.35
N ARG A 84 4.32 15.02 -14.86
CA ARG A 84 4.15 13.56 -15.06
C ARG A 84 3.69 12.82 -13.80
N LEU A 85 3.39 13.54 -12.72
CA LEU A 85 3.03 12.93 -11.45
C LEU A 85 1.70 12.18 -11.60
N GLY A 86 1.74 10.85 -11.42
CA GLY A 86 0.58 9.97 -11.53
C GLY A 86 0.10 9.40 -10.19
N CYS A 87 0.98 9.38 -9.18
CA CYS A 87 0.67 8.96 -7.81
C CYS A 87 1.30 9.91 -6.78
N LEU A 88 0.49 10.40 -5.85
CA LEU A 88 0.93 11.20 -4.71
C LEU A 88 0.65 10.41 -3.43
N MET A 89 1.67 10.16 -2.62
CA MET A 89 1.56 9.38 -1.38
C MET A 89 1.97 10.24 -0.19
N LEU A 90 1.01 10.69 0.59
CA LEU A 90 1.22 11.48 1.80
C LEU A 90 0.94 10.60 3.02
N ARG A 91 1.99 10.33 3.80
CA ARG A 91 1.93 9.35 4.90
C ARG A 91 2.61 9.91 6.14
N GLN A 92 1.86 10.03 7.24
CA GLN A 92 2.39 10.49 8.54
C GLN A 92 3.17 11.80 8.43
N CYS A 93 2.76 12.67 7.51
CA CYS A 93 3.48 13.88 7.17
C CYS A 93 2.74 15.16 7.52
N ARG A 94 3.51 16.23 7.63
CA ARG A 94 3.01 17.61 7.70
C ARG A 94 3.32 18.28 6.37
N MET A 95 2.33 18.97 5.82
CA MET A 95 2.43 19.76 4.61
C MET A 95 1.47 20.93 4.76
N GLU A 96 1.88 22.14 4.37
CA GLU A 96 0.94 23.25 4.36
C GLU A 96 -0.08 23.04 3.24
N VAL A 97 -1.34 23.38 3.50
CA VAL A 97 -2.46 23.12 2.58
C VAL A 97 -2.22 23.79 1.22
N ASP A 98 -1.64 24.98 1.20
CA ASP A 98 -1.32 25.68 -0.03
C ASP A 98 -0.30 24.92 -0.89
N GLN A 99 0.66 24.22 -0.26
CA GLN A 99 1.60 23.39 -1.01
C GLN A 99 0.90 22.16 -1.60
N LEU A 100 0.00 21.54 -0.83
CA LEU A 100 -0.78 20.41 -1.33
C LEU A 100 -1.64 20.83 -2.53
N CYS A 101 -2.35 21.94 -2.41
CA CYS A 101 -3.13 22.53 -3.50
C CYS A 101 -2.25 22.82 -4.73
N ASP A 102 -1.06 23.40 -4.54
CA ASP A 102 -0.10 23.65 -5.62
C ASP A 102 0.32 22.38 -6.35
N VAL A 103 0.64 21.31 -5.60
CA VAL A 103 1.01 20.01 -6.17
C VAL A 103 -0.15 19.45 -6.99
N LEU A 104 -1.36 19.43 -6.44
CA LEU A 104 -2.56 18.92 -7.14
C LEU A 104 -2.85 19.71 -8.42
N CYS A 105 -2.83 21.04 -8.36
CA CYS A 105 -3.04 21.92 -9.51
C CYS A 105 -2.00 21.71 -10.63
N LYS A 106 -0.75 21.45 -10.26
CA LYS A 106 0.37 21.27 -11.21
C LYS A 106 0.53 19.82 -11.69
N SER A 107 -0.34 18.91 -11.25
CA SER A 107 -0.27 17.47 -11.57
C SER A 107 -1.48 17.01 -12.39
N PRO A 108 -1.63 17.44 -13.66
CA PRO A 108 -2.78 17.08 -14.48
C PRO A 108 -2.88 15.57 -14.78
N SER A 109 -1.78 14.82 -14.61
CA SER A 109 -1.72 13.37 -14.80
C SER A 109 -2.03 12.57 -13.54
N LEU A 110 -2.33 13.25 -12.42
CA LEU A 110 -2.52 12.61 -11.12
C LEU A 110 -3.81 11.79 -11.11
N THR A 111 -3.68 10.51 -10.81
CA THR A 111 -4.81 9.57 -10.81
C THR A 111 -4.93 8.79 -9.50
N MET A 112 -3.92 8.87 -8.62
CA MET A 112 -3.92 8.19 -7.33
C MET A 112 -3.39 9.09 -6.24
N VAL A 113 -4.07 9.09 -5.10
CA VAL A 113 -3.68 9.87 -3.93
C VAL A 113 -3.80 9.01 -2.67
N GLU A 114 -2.77 9.05 -1.82
CA GLU A 114 -2.86 8.50 -0.47
C GLU A 114 -2.82 9.61 0.55
N LEU A 115 -3.80 9.59 1.46
CA LEU A 115 -3.99 10.52 2.56
C LEU A 115 -4.03 9.72 3.87
N VAL A 116 -2.86 9.32 4.35
CA VAL A 116 -2.73 8.33 5.45
C VAL A 116 -2.10 8.98 6.68
N ASP A 117 -2.79 8.92 7.82
CA ASP A 117 -2.34 9.42 9.12
C ASP A 117 -1.92 10.91 9.08
N LEU A 118 -2.69 11.74 8.36
CA LEU A 118 -2.40 13.16 8.16
C LEU A 118 -3.07 14.04 9.23
N MET A 119 -2.29 14.43 10.23
CA MET A 119 -2.78 15.24 11.37
C MET A 119 -3.28 16.64 11.01
N PHE A 120 -3.02 17.12 9.79
CA PHE A 120 -3.44 18.45 9.32
C PHE A 120 -4.74 18.41 8.50
N LEU A 121 -5.30 17.23 8.22
CA LEU A 121 -6.58 17.13 7.53
C LEU A 121 -7.70 17.51 8.49
N ASP A 122 -8.31 18.67 8.23
CA ASP A 122 -9.55 19.11 8.86
C ASP A 122 -10.59 19.46 7.79
N GLU A 123 -11.76 19.91 8.24
CA GLU A 123 -12.88 20.27 7.37
C GLU A 123 -12.54 21.38 6.37
N GLY A 124 -11.87 22.44 6.83
CA GLY A 124 -11.47 23.55 5.95
C GLY A 124 -10.40 23.15 4.94
N VAL A 125 -9.53 22.19 5.29
CA VAL A 125 -8.59 21.61 4.33
C VAL A 125 -9.33 20.81 3.26
N VAL A 126 -10.22 19.90 3.67
CA VAL A 126 -10.95 19.03 2.73
C VAL A 126 -11.82 19.84 1.78
N GLU A 127 -12.51 20.89 2.25
CA GLU A 127 -13.29 21.80 1.41
C GLU A 127 -12.45 22.40 0.25
N ARG A 128 -11.17 22.69 0.51
CA ARG A 128 -10.25 23.21 -0.52
C ARG A 128 -9.76 22.13 -1.47
N LEU A 129 -9.65 20.89 -1.00
CA LEU A 129 -9.21 19.75 -1.82
C LEU A 129 -10.31 19.26 -2.76
N VAL A 130 -11.57 19.26 -2.33
CA VAL A 130 -12.73 18.79 -3.13
C VAL A 130 -12.74 19.30 -4.58
N PRO A 131 -12.68 20.61 -4.87
CA PRO A 131 -12.70 21.10 -6.25
C PRO A 131 -11.47 20.68 -7.05
N LEU A 132 -10.32 20.44 -6.40
CA LEU A 132 -9.12 19.96 -7.08
C LEU A 132 -9.26 18.48 -7.44
N PHE A 133 -9.82 17.68 -6.55
CA PHE A 133 -10.10 16.26 -6.79
C PHE A 133 -11.16 16.08 -7.88
N ASP A 134 -12.18 16.94 -7.91
CA ASP A 134 -13.26 16.90 -8.91
C ASP A 134 -12.72 17.20 -10.34
N ASN A 135 -11.68 18.03 -10.44
CA ASN A 135 -10.98 18.31 -11.70
C ASN A 135 -10.00 17.20 -12.11
N LEU A 136 -9.66 16.29 -11.20
CA LEU A 136 -8.73 15.19 -11.42
C LEU A 136 -9.50 13.88 -11.61
N SER A 137 -9.02 13.02 -12.51
CA SER A 137 -9.58 11.67 -12.66
C SER A 137 -8.97 10.71 -11.64
N ILE A 138 -9.27 10.92 -10.35
CA ILE A 138 -8.76 10.08 -9.27
C ILE A 138 -9.43 8.69 -9.34
N ILE A 139 -8.64 7.69 -9.74
CA ILE A 139 -9.06 6.30 -9.84
C ILE A 139 -8.69 5.48 -8.60
N GLY A 140 -7.76 5.97 -7.77
CA GLY A 140 -7.35 5.27 -6.56
C GLY A 140 -7.14 6.20 -5.38
N LEU A 141 -7.67 5.82 -4.22
CA LEU A 141 -7.60 6.57 -2.99
C LEU A 141 -7.24 5.65 -1.83
N SER A 142 -6.19 6.00 -1.07
CA SER A 142 -5.93 5.41 0.24
C SER A 142 -6.28 6.43 1.32
N VAL A 143 -7.00 6.00 2.35
CA VAL A 143 -7.33 6.81 3.52
C VAL A 143 -7.10 6.02 4.81
N SER A 144 -6.66 6.70 5.86
CA SER A 144 -6.65 6.18 7.23
C SER A 144 -8.00 6.37 7.90
N SER A 145 -8.11 5.95 9.16
CA SER A 145 -9.19 6.41 10.03
C SER A 145 -9.21 7.94 10.06
N ILE A 146 -10.31 8.53 9.60
CA ILE A 146 -10.60 9.96 9.59
C ILE A 146 -12.08 10.16 9.92
N GLU A 147 -12.44 11.35 10.37
CA GLU A 147 -13.83 11.67 10.71
C GLU A 147 -14.76 11.47 9.50
N THR A 148 -15.89 10.80 9.72
CA THR A 148 -16.85 10.44 8.66
C THR A 148 -17.35 11.64 7.86
N LYS A 149 -17.53 12.80 8.51
CA LYS A 149 -17.88 14.05 7.83
C LYS A 149 -16.86 14.47 6.75
N LEU A 150 -15.57 14.16 6.94
CA LEU A 150 -14.53 14.46 5.95
C LEU A 150 -14.65 13.53 4.74
N LEU A 151 -14.96 12.26 4.97
CA LEU A 151 -15.24 11.31 3.89
C LEU A 151 -16.51 11.67 3.12
N ASP A 152 -17.55 12.13 3.81
CA ASP A 152 -18.80 12.59 3.19
C ASP A 152 -18.60 13.79 2.26
N MET A 153 -17.52 14.58 2.45
CA MET A 153 -17.12 15.64 1.54
C MET A 153 -16.19 15.15 0.43
N LEU A 154 -15.19 14.30 0.76
CA LEU A 154 -14.16 13.86 -0.17
C LEU A 154 -14.68 12.86 -1.21
N PHE A 155 -15.46 11.87 -0.79
CA PHE A 155 -15.91 10.78 -1.66
C PHE A 155 -16.78 11.25 -2.83
N PRO A 156 -17.74 12.17 -2.67
CA PRO A 156 -18.48 12.72 -3.80
C PRO A 156 -17.61 13.29 -4.93
N ALA A 157 -16.45 13.87 -4.60
CA ALA A 157 -15.52 14.45 -5.58
C ALA A 157 -14.79 13.40 -6.44
N VAL A 158 -14.77 12.13 -5.99
CA VAL A 158 -14.05 11.05 -6.68
C VAL A 158 -14.94 9.87 -7.07
N MET A 159 -16.19 9.81 -6.59
CA MET A 159 -17.04 8.62 -6.66
C MET A 159 -17.28 8.10 -8.08
N LEU A 160 -17.23 8.98 -9.09
CA LEU A 160 -17.48 8.63 -10.49
C LEU A 160 -16.27 7.99 -11.17
N ASN A 161 -15.07 8.11 -10.60
CA ASN A 161 -13.83 7.59 -11.15
C ASN A 161 -13.14 6.58 -10.23
N LEU A 162 -13.46 6.57 -8.93
CA LEU A 162 -12.75 5.78 -7.93
C LEU A 162 -12.94 4.27 -8.15
N GLU A 163 -11.91 3.59 -8.64
CA GLU A 163 -11.87 2.15 -8.88
C GLU A 163 -11.21 1.37 -7.73
N ILE A 164 -10.27 2.01 -7.02
CA ILE A 164 -9.46 1.40 -5.97
C ILE A 164 -9.64 2.20 -4.67
N LEU A 165 -10.14 1.55 -3.63
CA LEU A 165 -10.21 2.12 -2.29
C LEU A 165 -9.40 1.27 -1.31
N ASN A 166 -8.50 1.89 -0.57
CA ASN A 166 -7.64 1.22 0.39
C ASN A 166 -7.73 1.89 1.76
N PHE A 167 -8.18 1.13 2.76
CA PHE A 167 -8.19 1.55 4.15
C PHE A 167 -6.90 1.09 4.83
N VAL A 168 -6.04 2.04 5.18
CA VAL A 168 -4.73 1.80 5.79
C VAL A 168 -4.35 2.95 6.69
N GLY A 169 -3.73 2.67 7.82
CA GLY A 169 -3.28 3.67 8.78
C GLY A 169 -2.89 3.05 10.11
N ASN A 170 -2.46 3.90 11.04
CA ASN A 170 -2.12 3.49 12.40
C ASN A 170 -3.37 3.07 13.19
N GLU A 171 -4.46 3.84 13.03
CA GLU A 171 -5.76 3.52 13.61
C GLU A 171 -6.64 2.81 12.57
N PRO A 172 -7.31 1.71 12.94
CA PRO A 172 -8.18 1.01 12.00
C PRO A 172 -9.43 1.83 11.69
N PHE A 173 -9.85 1.80 10.44
CA PHE A 173 -11.14 2.35 10.01
C PHE A 173 -12.27 1.42 10.50
N ARG A 174 -13.31 1.96 11.12
CA ARG A 174 -14.36 1.13 11.74
C ARG A 174 -15.54 0.93 10.81
N MET A 175 -16.19 -0.24 10.91
CA MET A 175 -17.42 -0.51 10.17
C MET A 175 -18.54 0.44 10.60
N SER A 176 -18.60 0.82 11.88
CA SER A 176 -19.54 1.83 12.38
C SER A 176 -19.40 3.15 11.64
N ASP A 177 -18.16 3.59 11.39
CA ASP A 177 -17.87 4.79 10.60
C ASP A 177 -18.46 4.69 9.19
N LEU A 178 -18.25 3.57 8.50
CA LEU A 178 -18.86 3.31 7.18
C LEU A 178 -20.39 3.42 7.22
N THR A 179 -21.02 2.81 8.23
CA THR A 179 -22.49 2.80 8.36
C THR A 179 -23.10 4.15 8.75
N THR A 180 -22.30 5.06 9.32
CA THR A 180 -22.72 6.41 9.69
C THR A 180 -22.46 7.46 8.61
N MET A 181 -21.72 7.08 7.55
CA MET A 181 -21.57 7.92 6.36
C MET A 181 -22.94 8.32 5.78
N ARG A 182 -22.97 9.47 5.12
CA ARG A 182 -24.18 10.06 4.55
C ARG A 182 -25.03 9.03 3.84
N ALA A 183 -26.30 8.95 4.25
CA ALA A 183 -27.28 8.07 3.64
C ALA A 183 -27.33 8.28 2.11
N GLY A 184 -27.13 7.20 1.35
CA GLY A 184 -27.13 7.21 -0.12
C GLY A 184 -25.77 7.47 -0.76
N LEU A 185 -24.69 7.64 0.00
CA LEU A 185 -23.34 7.66 -0.55
C LEU A 185 -22.96 6.25 -1.04
N ILE A 186 -22.94 6.09 -2.35
CA ILE A 186 -22.58 4.84 -3.04
C ILE A 186 -21.32 5.16 -3.85
N LEU A 187 -20.36 4.24 -3.83
CA LEU A 187 -19.12 4.31 -4.59
C LEU A 187 -19.18 3.26 -5.70
N PRO A 188 -19.95 3.52 -6.77
CA PRO A 188 -20.28 2.50 -7.76
C PRO A 188 -19.07 2.08 -8.58
N CYS A 189 -18.04 2.91 -8.70
CA CYS A 189 -16.89 2.58 -9.55
C CYS A 189 -15.87 1.67 -8.85
N VAL A 190 -15.96 1.49 -7.54
CA VAL A 190 -14.98 0.71 -6.76
C VAL A 190 -15.06 -0.76 -7.16
N GLN A 191 -13.95 -1.25 -7.71
CA GLN A 191 -13.77 -2.64 -8.13
C GLN A 191 -12.82 -3.38 -7.21
N LEU A 192 -11.85 -2.69 -6.61
CA LEU A 192 -10.91 -3.23 -5.63
C LEU A 192 -11.05 -2.49 -4.31
N LEU A 193 -11.38 -3.24 -3.26
CA LEU A 193 -11.40 -2.75 -1.88
C LEU A 193 -10.33 -3.47 -1.07
N SER A 194 -9.47 -2.72 -0.40
CA SER A 194 -8.44 -3.24 0.50
C SER A 194 -8.72 -2.80 1.94
N LEU A 195 -8.79 -3.78 2.84
CA LEU A 195 -9.12 -3.63 4.25
C LEU A 195 -7.88 -3.98 5.10
N CYS A 196 -6.76 -3.27 4.89
CA CYS A 196 -5.50 -3.53 5.60
C CYS A 196 -5.52 -3.06 7.07
N SER A 197 -6.18 -1.93 7.35
CA SER A 197 -6.37 -1.41 8.71
C SER A 197 -7.86 -1.15 8.91
N PHE A 198 -8.64 -2.22 9.07
CA PHE A 198 -10.11 -2.13 9.22
C PHE A 198 -10.57 -2.93 10.45
N GLN A 199 -11.53 -2.40 11.19
CA GLN A 199 -12.10 -3.04 12.36
C GLN A 199 -13.61 -3.21 12.19
N CYS A 200 -14.09 -4.44 12.34
CA CYS A 200 -15.52 -4.71 12.37
C CYS A 200 -16.04 -4.62 13.81
N ASP A 201 -16.66 -3.49 14.16
CA ASP A 201 -17.06 -3.12 15.54
C ASP A 201 -18.58 -3.12 15.78
N VAL A 202 -19.40 -3.29 14.73
CA VAL A 202 -20.87 -3.25 14.81
C VAL A 202 -21.53 -4.63 14.71
N THR A 203 -20.93 -5.59 14.00
CA THR A 203 -21.45 -6.95 13.85
C THR A 203 -20.31 -7.94 13.69
N PRO A 204 -20.51 -9.25 13.96
CA PRO A 204 -19.61 -10.27 13.45
C PRO A 204 -19.46 -10.15 11.93
N VAL A 205 -18.29 -10.51 11.40
CA VAL A 205 -18.10 -10.60 9.95
C VAL A 205 -18.88 -11.81 9.45
N ASN A 206 -19.97 -11.57 8.73
CA ASN A 206 -20.87 -12.60 8.19
C ASN A 206 -21.61 -12.06 6.94
N GLU A 207 -22.65 -12.74 6.47
CA GLU A 207 -23.45 -12.30 5.32
C GLU A 207 -23.96 -10.85 5.44
N PHE A 208 -24.37 -10.40 6.63
CA PHE A 208 -24.86 -9.04 6.83
C PHE A 208 -23.76 -7.99 6.61
N PHE A 209 -22.54 -8.29 7.09
CA PHE A 209 -21.37 -7.44 6.85
C PHE A 209 -21.11 -7.29 5.35
N PHE A 210 -21.04 -8.41 4.62
CA PHE A 210 -20.79 -8.40 3.18
C PHE A 210 -21.92 -7.75 2.37
N THR A 211 -23.17 -7.97 2.77
CA THR A 211 -24.34 -7.27 2.20
C THR A 211 -24.21 -5.76 2.40
N THR A 212 -23.76 -5.33 3.57
CA THR A 212 -23.56 -3.90 3.86
C THR A 212 -22.44 -3.34 2.99
N LEU A 213 -21.30 -4.02 2.88
CA LEU A 213 -20.22 -3.61 1.96
C LEU A 213 -20.73 -3.48 0.52
N LEU A 214 -21.47 -4.46 0.00
CA LEU A 214 -21.98 -4.42 -1.38
C LEU A 214 -23.02 -3.33 -1.63
N ARG A 215 -23.66 -2.78 -0.59
CA ARG A 215 -24.51 -1.57 -0.74
C ARG A 215 -23.69 -0.33 -1.06
N TYR A 216 -22.52 -0.17 -0.44
CA TYR A 216 -21.61 0.93 -0.71
C TYR A 216 -20.80 0.70 -1.99
N PHE A 217 -20.43 -0.55 -2.27
CA PHE A 217 -19.54 -0.95 -3.37
C PHE A 217 -20.21 -1.98 -4.31
N PRO A 218 -21.26 -1.60 -5.06
CA PRO A 218 -22.09 -2.53 -5.81
C PRO A 218 -21.40 -3.19 -7.01
N ASN A 219 -20.22 -2.71 -7.41
CA ASN A 219 -19.40 -3.29 -8.48
C ASN A 219 -18.09 -3.91 -7.96
N LEU A 220 -18.01 -4.21 -6.66
CA LEU A 220 -16.83 -4.83 -6.09
C LEU A 220 -16.55 -6.18 -6.74
N THR A 221 -15.32 -6.36 -7.22
CA THR A 221 -14.88 -7.59 -7.88
C THR A 221 -13.63 -8.20 -7.23
N THR A 222 -12.92 -7.41 -6.42
CA THR A 222 -11.68 -7.81 -5.76
C THR A 222 -11.66 -7.26 -4.34
N LEU A 223 -11.49 -8.15 -3.36
CA LEU A 223 -11.48 -7.80 -1.95
C LEU A 223 -10.22 -8.35 -1.28
N PHE A 224 -9.47 -7.48 -0.61
CA PHE A 224 -8.29 -7.85 0.17
C PHE A 224 -8.56 -7.66 1.67
N PHE A 225 -8.32 -8.71 2.45
CA PHE A 225 -8.40 -8.71 3.91
C PHE A 225 -7.04 -8.99 4.53
N ASP A 226 -6.68 -8.20 5.55
CA ASP A 226 -5.89 -8.72 6.65
C ASP A 226 -6.80 -9.59 7.55
N TRP A 227 -6.32 -10.75 8.00
CA TRP A 227 -7.11 -11.66 8.83
C TRP A 227 -7.62 -11.01 10.11
N SER A 228 -6.88 -10.03 10.65
CA SER A 228 -7.28 -9.26 11.84
C SER A 228 -8.63 -8.54 11.69
N VAL A 229 -9.09 -8.31 10.47
CA VAL A 229 -10.43 -7.78 10.18
C VAL A 229 -11.53 -8.80 10.51
N LEU A 230 -11.26 -10.10 10.30
CA LEU A 230 -12.22 -11.19 10.47
C LEU A 230 -12.30 -11.60 11.94
N THR A 231 -11.14 -11.87 12.54
CA THR A 231 -11.02 -12.25 13.95
C THR A 231 -9.76 -11.61 14.58
N PRO A 232 -9.79 -11.24 15.88
CA PRO A 232 -8.64 -10.61 16.54
C PRO A 232 -7.40 -11.50 16.62
N ALA A 233 -7.57 -12.83 16.61
CA ALA A 233 -6.50 -13.82 16.63
C ALA A 233 -6.73 -14.85 15.52
N VAL A 234 -5.65 -15.44 15.01
CA VAL A 234 -5.74 -16.51 14.01
C VAL A 234 -6.12 -17.82 14.71
N CYS A 235 -7.40 -18.14 14.68
CA CYS A 235 -7.98 -19.37 15.22
C CYS A 235 -9.08 -19.87 14.27
N PHE A 236 -9.42 -21.16 14.40
CA PHE A 236 -10.54 -21.77 13.67
C PHE A 236 -11.70 -22.09 14.62
N ASP A 237 -12.32 -21.03 15.14
CA ASP A 237 -13.48 -21.10 16.03
C ASP A 237 -14.80 -20.82 15.28
N GLN A 238 -15.90 -20.69 16.03
CA GLN A 238 -17.21 -20.40 15.44
C GLN A 238 -17.22 -19.06 14.69
N GLN A 239 -16.53 -18.03 15.21
CA GLN A 239 -16.50 -16.71 14.58
C GLN A 239 -15.75 -16.77 13.24
N ALA A 240 -14.63 -17.49 13.19
CA ALA A 240 -13.91 -17.75 11.94
C ALA A 240 -14.79 -18.50 10.93
N GLN A 241 -15.55 -19.52 11.37
CA GLN A 241 -16.47 -20.25 10.50
C GLN A 241 -17.60 -19.38 9.94
N GLU A 242 -18.20 -18.52 10.77
CA GLU A 242 -19.22 -17.55 10.34
C GLU A 242 -18.68 -16.55 9.31
N ALA A 243 -17.45 -16.06 9.52
CA ALA A 243 -16.77 -15.17 8.56
C ALA A 243 -16.49 -15.87 7.23
N LEU A 244 -16.00 -17.11 7.26
CA LEU A 244 -15.75 -17.91 6.05
C LEU A 244 -17.06 -18.23 5.31
N GLN A 245 -18.15 -18.51 6.02
CA GLN A 245 -19.48 -18.66 5.40
C GLN A 245 -19.93 -17.39 4.70
N GLY A 246 -19.71 -16.23 5.32
CA GLY A 246 -19.96 -14.93 4.69
C GLY A 246 -19.13 -14.73 3.41
N ILE A 247 -17.87 -15.17 3.40
CA ILE A 247 -17.03 -15.17 2.19
C ILE A 247 -17.58 -16.14 1.14
N GLY A 248 -18.08 -17.31 1.55
CA GLY A 248 -18.77 -18.24 0.66
C GLY A 248 -19.96 -17.59 -0.04
N TRP A 249 -20.85 -16.97 0.73
CA TRP A 249 -21.98 -16.18 0.20
C TRP A 249 -21.53 -15.06 -0.73
N LEU A 250 -20.43 -14.37 -0.41
CA LEU A 250 -19.89 -13.30 -1.23
C LEU A 250 -19.48 -13.82 -2.63
N HIS A 251 -18.95 -15.04 -2.71
CA HIS A 251 -18.58 -15.68 -3.97
C HIS A 251 -19.76 -16.30 -4.74
N GLU A 252 -20.95 -16.34 -4.16
CA GLU A 252 -22.20 -16.60 -4.89
C GLU A 252 -22.71 -15.35 -5.62
N GLN A 253 -22.22 -14.16 -5.25
CA GLN A 253 -22.60 -12.91 -5.89
C GLN A 253 -21.95 -12.78 -7.28
N PRO A 254 -22.70 -12.30 -8.30
CA PRO A 254 -22.30 -12.43 -9.71
C PRO A 254 -21.04 -11.64 -10.10
N LYS A 255 -20.64 -10.64 -9.30
CA LYS A 255 -19.52 -9.75 -9.62
C LYS A 255 -18.24 -10.10 -8.88
N MET A 256 -18.31 -10.83 -7.77
CA MET A 256 -17.11 -11.13 -6.99
C MET A 256 -16.23 -12.11 -7.75
N VAL A 257 -14.97 -11.73 -8.00
CA VAL A 257 -14.04 -12.56 -8.76
C VAL A 257 -12.94 -13.12 -7.89
N VAL A 258 -12.31 -12.28 -7.08
CA VAL A 258 -11.20 -12.68 -6.21
C VAL A 258 -11.35 -12.07 -4.81
N THR A 259 -11.24 -12.92 -3.79
CA THR A 259 -11.04 -12.48 -2.40
C THR A 259 -9.70 -13.01 -1.92
N SER A 260 -8.89 -12.20 -1.25
CA SER A 260 -7.61 -12.64 -0.68
C SER A 260 -7.57 -12.40 0.82
N LEU A 261 -7.09 -13.39 1.56
CA LEU A 261 -6.90 -13.37 3.01
C LEU A 261 -5.40 -13.43 3.29
N LEU A 262 -4.84 -12.36 3.86
CA LEU A 262 -3.48 -12.35 4.39
C LEU A 262 -3.52 -12.69 5.88
N ILE A 263 -2.84 -13.77 6.26
CA ILE A 263 -2.85 -14.32 7.61
C ILE A 263 -1.42 -14.29 8.15
N TYR A 264 -1.21 -13.65 9.30
CA TYR A 264 0.06 -13.75 10.03
C TYR A 264 0.07 -15.06 10.84
N SER A 265 0.93 -16.00 10.46
CA SER A 265 0.98 -17.37 11.01
C SER A 265 2.41 -17.76 11.42
N PRO A 266 2.96 -17.15 12.49
CA PRO A 266 4.37 -17.31 12.86
C PRO A 266 4.71 -18.63 13.57
N ASP A 267 3.71 -19.34 14.09
CA ASP A 267 3.89 -20.50 14.96
C ASP A 267 3.01 -21.69 14.53
N GLU A 268 3.20 -22.85 15.17
CA GLU A 268 2.49 -24.07 14.79
C GLU A 268 0.98 -24.03 15.08
N ASP A 269 0.55 -23.28 16.09
CA ASP A 269 -0.87 -23.14 16.43
C ASP A 269 -1.59 -22.36 15.33
N THR A 270 -1.04 -21.22 14.92
CA THR A 270 -1.59 -20.39 13.84
C THR A 270 -1.51 -21.10 12.49
N LYS A 271 -0.44 -21.86 12.20
CA LYS A 271 -0.36 -22.71 10.99
C LYS A 271 -1.41 -23.84 11.00
N THR A 272 -1.67 -24.43 12.17
CA THR A 272 -2.73 -25.43 12.30
C THR A 272 -4.10 -24.83 12.02
N ALA A 273 -4.36 -23.61 12.54
CA ALA A 273 -5.57 -22.86 12.22
C ALA A 273 -5.70 -22.58 10.71
N VAL A 274 -4.62 -22.16 10.04
CA VAL A 274 -4.61 -21.96 8.57
C VAL A 274 -4.98 -23.25 7.82
N LYS A 275 -4.43 -24.40 8.22
CA LYS A 275 -4.78 -25.69 7.60
C LYS A 275 -6.26 -26.05 7.79
N LEU A 276 -6.83 -25.76 8.96
CA LEU A 276 -8.26 -25.99 9.21
C LEU A 276 -9.14 -25.05 8.38
N ILE A 277 -8.71 -23.80 8.20
CA ILE A 277 -9.38 -22.83 7.31
C ILE A 277 -9.36 -23.32 5.86
N ASP A 278 -8.20 -23.71 5.35
CA ASP A 278 -8.01 -24.27 4.00
C ASP A 278 -8.88 -25.52 3.76
N GLN A 279 -8.89 -26.42 4.74
CA GLN A 279 -9.76 -27.60 4.71
C GLN A 279 -11.25 -27.21 4.71
N TYR A 280 -11.66 -26.23 5.51
CA TYR A 280 -13.05 -25.77 5.56
C TYR A 280 -13.51 -25.16 4.21
N LEU A 281 -12.66 -24.35 3.58
CA LEU A 281 -12.90 -23.80 2.26
C LEU A 281 -13.07 -24.90 1.20
N THR A 282 -12.29 -25.98 1.30
CA THR A 282 -12.33 -27.14 0.38
C THR A 282 -13.54 -28.03 0.63
N ASP A 283 -13.69 -28.54 1.84
CA ASP A 283 -14.58 -29.65 2.16
C ASP A 283 -16.02 -29.17 2.39
N HIS A 284 -16.18 -28.04 3.09
CA HIS A 284 -17.49 -27.52 3.49
C HIS A 284 -18.04 -26.51 2.49
N LEU A 285 -17.27 -25.48 2.14
CA LEU A 285 -17.74 -24.42 1.25
C LEU A 285 -17.52 -24.75 -0.25
N LYS A 286 -16.64 -25.70 -0.56
CA LYS A 286 -16.31 -26.14 -1.93
C LYS A 286 -15.87 -24.97 -2.82
N LEU A 287 -15.19 -23.99 -2.24
CA LEU A 287 -14.69 -22.82 -2.95
C LEU A 287 -13.38 -23.16 -3.65
N ARG A 288 -13.19 -22.66 -4.86
CA ARG A 288 -11.88 -22.70 -5.51
C ARG A 288 -10.96 -21.72 -4.83
N HIS A 289 -9.81 -22.18 -4.36
CA HIS A 289 -8.82 -21.33 -3.71
C HIS A 289 -7.40 -21.88 -3.87
N SER A 290 -6.42 -21.04 -3.53
CA SER A 290 -5.01 -21.41 -3.42
C SER A 290 -4.44 -20.86 -2.12
N LEU A 291 -3.64 -21.67 -1.43
CA LEU A 291 -2.86 -21.28 -0.26
C LEU A 291 -1.38 -21.14 -0.64
N VAL A 292 -0.78 -20.01 -0.29
CA VAL A 292 0.65 -19.72 -0.49
C VAL A 292 1.25 -19.28 0.83
N GLU A 293 2.19 -20.05 1.36
CA GLU A 293 2.95 -19.68 2.54
C GLU A 293 4.25 -18.97 2.13
N PHE A 294 4.60 -17.91 2.86
CA PHE A 294 5.83 -17.16 2.61
C PHE A 294 6.40 -16.57 3.90
N SER A 295 7.66 -16.17 3.85
CA SER A 295 8.31 -15.44 4.95
C SER A 295 8.40 -13.96 4.61
N TYR A 296 8.21 -13.11 5.62
CA TYR A 296 8.36 -11.65 5.46
C TYR A 296 9.79 -11.24 5.08
N GLN A 297 10.79 -12.02 5.52
CA GLN A 297 12.21 -11.81 5.23
C GLN A 297 12.84 -13.08 4.68
N ASP A 298 13.77 -12.91 3.75
CA ASP A 298 14.54 -14.01 3.18
C ASP A 298 15.26 -14.83 4.25
N GLY A 299 15.33 -16.15 4.05
CA GLY A 299 16.00 -17.06 4.98
C GLY A 299 15.24 -17.37 6.27
N ASN A 300 14.15 -16.66 6.58
CA ASN A 300 13.31 -16.95 7.75
C ASN A 300 12.25 -18.02 7.46
N PRO A 301 11.78 -18.76 8.50
CA PRO A 301 10.61 -19.62 8.39
C PRO A 301 9.38 -18.87 7.88
N THR A 302 8.48 -19.58 7.20
CA THR A 302 7.20 -19.02 6.76
C THR A 302 6.42 -18.52 7.97
N ASN A 303 6.00 -17.26 7.90
CA ASN A 303 5.27 -16.57 8.95
C ASN A 303 4.04 -15.82 8.43
N PHE A 304 3.78 -15.91 7.13
CA PHE A 304 2.55 -15.44 6.51
C PHE A 304 1.96 -16.52 5.61
N SER A 305 0.64 -16.57 5.58
CA SER A 305 -0.15 -17.40 4.70
C SER A 305 -1.09 -16.52 3.90
N LEU A 306 -1.10 -16.68 2.58
CA LEU A 306 -2.00 -15.98 1.67
C LEU A 306 -2.98 -17.00 1.07
N ILE A 307 -4.26 -16.83 1.37
CA ILE A 307 -5.32 -17.60 0.72
C ILE A 307 -5.99 -16.72 -0.33
N ILE A 308 -6.06 -17.18 -1.57
CA ILE A 308 -6.77 -16.51 -2.67
C ILE A 308 -7.95 -17.37 -3.06
N ILE A 309 -9.16 -16.79 -3.02
CA ILE A 309 -10.44 -17.47 -3.23
C ILE A 309 -11.10 -16.92 -4.50
N GLY A 310 -11.71 -17.79 -5.30
CA GLY A 310 -12.50 -17.43 -6.48
C GLY A 310 -11.87 -17.89 -7.80
N LYS A 311 -11.86 -17.01 -8.80
CA LYS A 311 -11.43 -17.35 -10.17
C LYS A 311 -9.90 -17.26 -10.30
N LEU A 312 -9.21 -18.34 -9.93
CA LEU A 312 -7.73 -18.41 -9.96
C LEU A 312 -7.08 -18.24 -11.35
N SER A 313 -7.84 -18.47 -12.42
CA SER A 313 -7.37 -18.21 -13.80
C SER A 313 -7.49 -16.74 -14.23
N ASP A 314 -8.10 -15.89 -13.40
CA ASP A 314 -8.08 -14.44 -13.60
C ASP A 314 -6.70 -13.90 -13.23
N GLY A 315 -6.11 -13.05 -14.09
CA GLY A 315 -4.77 -12.51 -13.89
C GLY A 315 -4.61 -11.74 -12.57
N ARG A 316 -5.70 -11.29 -11.92
CA ARG A 316 -5.65 -10.70 -10.59
C ARG A 316 -5.12 -11.65 -9.52
N ALA A 317 -5.48 -12.94 -9.57
CA ALA A 317 -5.02 -13.92 -8.60
C ALA A 317 -3.50 -14.09 -8.66
N GLU A 318 -2.95 -14.25 -9.87
CA GLU A 318 -1.50 -14.32 -10.09
C GLU A 318 -0.79 -13.05 -9.61
N ARG A 319 -1.31 -11.87 -9.95
CA ARG A 319 -0.73 -10.58 -9.53
C ARG A 319 -0.79 -10.37 -8.02
N LEU A 320 -1.84 -10.84 -7.34
CA LEU A 320 -1.92 -10.84 -5.88
C LEU A 320 -0.84 -11.75 -5.28
N THR A 321 -0.69 -12.98 -5.77
CA THR A 321 0.39 -13.86 -5.33
C THR A 321 1.76 -13.22 -5.56
N GLU A 322 1.99 -12.60 -6.71
CA GLU A 322 3.24 -11.92 -7.02
C GLU A 322 3.51 -10.78 -6.05
N VAL A 323 2.58 -9.84 -5.87
CA VAL A 323 2.76 -8.67 -5.00
C VAL A 323 2.95 -9.11 -3.55
N ILE A 324 2.03 -9.92 -3.02
CA ILE A 324 1.97 -10.22 -1.60
C ILE A 324 3.03 -11.26 -1.20
N ALA A 325 3.02 -12.43 -1.83
CA ALA A 325 3.90 -13.52 -1.46
C ALA A 325 5.26 -13.43 -2.17
N GLY A 326 5.25 -13.14 -3.48
CA GLY A 326 6.47 -13.09 -4.30
C GLY A 326 7.39 -11.92 -3.93
N ASN A 327 6.83 -10.73 -3.70
CA ASN A 327 7.59 -9.54 -3.29
C ASN A 327 7.44 -9.24 -1.78
N ARG A 328 6.75 -10.12 -1.04
CA ARG A 328 6.64 -10.10 0.44
C ARG A 328 5.98 -8.82 0.98
N ILE A 329 5.04 -8.26 0.23
CA ILE A 329 4.38 -6.99 0.55
C ILE A 329 3.11 -7.26 1.33
N THR A 330 3.19 -7.14 2.66
CA THR A 330 2.05 -7.39 3.57
C THR A 330 1.11 -6.19 3.72
N GLN A 331 1.54 -5.00 3.30
CA GLN A 331 0.72 -3.79 3.27
C GLN A 331 0.89 -3.07 1.92
N PRO A 332 0.18 -3.51 0.89
CA PRO A 332 0.32 -2.94 -0.44
C PRO A 332 -0.27 -1.52 -0.50
N ASP A 333 0.38 -0.70 -1.32
CA ASP A 333 -0.05 0.66 -1.62
C ASP A 333 -0.81 0.75 -2.96
N LEU A 334 -1.28 1.94 -3.31
CA LEU A 334 -2.07 2.13 -4.55
C LEU A 334 -1.36 1.68 -5.83
N ARG A 335 -0.03 1.70 -5.89
CA ARG A 335 0.70 1.25 -7.08
C ARG A 335 0.54 -0.25 -7.27
N HIS A 336 0.63 -1.00 -6.18
CA HIS A 336 0.41 -2.43 -6.15
C HIS A 336 -1.04 -2.77 -6.51
N TRP A 337 -2.01 -2.05 -5.93
CA TRP A 337 -3.42 -2.28 -6.24
C TRP A 337 -3.77 -1.97 -7.69
N ARG A 338 -3.16 -0.92 -8.27
CA ARG A 338 -3.29 -0.63 -9.69
C ARG A 338 -2.70 -1.73 -10.57
N TYR A 339 -1.57 -2.30 -10.16
CA TYR A 339 -1.01 -3.46 -10.86
C TYR A 339 -1.95 -4.66 -10.79
N VAL A 340 -2.45 -5.00 -9.61
CA VAL A 340 -3.41 -6.09 -9.41
C VAL A 340 -4.63 -5.90 -10.31
N LEU A 341 -5.26 -4.72 -10.29
CA LEU A 341 -6.49 -4.46 -11.03
C LEU A 341 -6.27 -4.35 -12.55
N GLN A 342 -5.29 -3.55 -13.00
CA GLN A 342 -5.18 -3.10 -14.39
C GLN A 342 -3.92 -3.59 -15.13
N ASN A 343 -3.00 -4.31 -14.47
CA ASN A 343 -1.73 -4.79 -15.05
C ASN A 343 -0.88 -3.68 -15.71
N VAL A 344 -0.74 -2.53 -15.04
CA VAL A 344 0.07 -1.42 -15.55
C VAL A 344 1.54 -1.66 -15.23
N GLN A 345 2.34 -2.04 -16.24
CA GLN A 345 3.77 -2.25 -16.11
C GLN A 345 4.52 -0.96 -15.70
N GLY A 346 5.56 -1.11 -14.87
CA GLY A 346 6.47 -0.02 -14.47
C GLY A 346 5.91 0.96 -13.43
N PHE A 347 4.65 0.83 -13.03
CA PHE A 347 4.01 1.73 -12.07
C PHE A 347 4.34 1.37 -10.60
N TRP A 348 4.31 0.08 -10.27
CA TRP A 348 4.64 -0.42 -8.94
C TRP A 348 6.12 -0.79 -8.77
N LYS A 349 6.79 -1.13 -9.88
CA LYS A 349 8.24 -1.34 -9.96
C LYS A 349 8.87 -0.21 -10.79
N PRO A 350 9.21 0.95 -10.19
CA PRO A 350 9.74 2.08 -10.94
C PRO A 350 11.12 1.76 -11.55
N ASP A 351 11.43 2.33 -12.72
CA ASP A 351 12.73 2.16 -13.36
C ASP A 351 13.86 2.76 -12.52
N LEU A 352 13.56 3.90 -11.89
CA LEU A 352 14.45 4.65 -11.02
C LEU A 352 13.73 5.03 -9.71
N THR A 353 14.35 4.74 -8.59
CA THR A 353 13.96 5.30 -7.29
C THR A 353 14.98 6.33 -6.86
N MET A 354 14.50 7.47 -6.36
CA MET A 354 15.30 8.54 -5.78
C MET A 354 14.80 8.86 -4.38
N GLN A 355 15.70 8.86 -3.40
CA GLN A 355 15.36 9.13 -2.01
C GLN A 355 16.16 10.32 -1.51
N PHE A 356 15.45 11.38 -1.14
CA PHE A 356 16.03 12.60 -0.60
C PHE A 356 15.87 12.61 0.92
N GLY A 357 16.98 12.82 1.62
CA GLY A 357 17.07 12.79 3.07
C GLY A 357 17.81 13.97 3.68
N GLY A 358 17.95 15.07 2.93
CA GLY A 358 18.47 16.36 3.39
C GLY A 358 19.64 16.91 2.59
N LEU A 359 19.97 18.19 2.81
CA LEU A 359 21.11 18.86 2.18
C LEU A 359 22.42 18.70 2.97
N ASN A 360 22.35 18.34 4.25
CA ASN A 360 23.54 18.12 5.09
C ASN A 360 24.23 16.80 4.73
N GLU A 361 25.28 16.92 3.93
CA GLU A 361 26.02 15.77 3.43
C GLU A 361 26.58 14.86 4.54
N ASN A 362 27.12 15.44 5.60
CA ASN A 362 27.73 14.69 6.69
C ASN A 362 26.69 13.87 7.45
N GLU A 363 25.53 14.44 7.72
CA GLU A 363 24.42 13.76 8.39
C GLU A 363 23.87 12.63 7.51
N VAL A 364 23.62 12.91 6.24
CA VAL A 364 23.09 11.90 5.31
C VAL A 364 24.10 10.76 5.13
N GLN A 365 25.41 11.03 4.98
CA GLN A 365 26.42 9.98 4.90
C GLN A 365 26.55 9.17 6.19
N ALA A 366 26.51 9.81 7.36
CA ALA A 366 26.59 9.11 8.64
C ALA A 366 25.39 8.17 8.84
N CYS A 367 24.18 8.66 8.55
CA CYS A 367 22.95 7.88 8.68
C CYS A 367 22.83 6.79 7.61
N ALA A 368 23.12 7.09 6.35
CA ALA A 368 23.04 6.13 5.26
C ALA A 368 24.18 5.09 5.31
N GLY A 369 25.38 5.48 5.74
CA GLY A 369 26.47 4.54 6.01
C GLY A 369 26.14 3.58 7.17
N THR A 370 25.37 4.04 8.15
CA THR A 370 24.82 3.17 9.21
C THR A 370 23.73 2.23 8.65
N ALA A 371 22.88 2.71 7.74
CA ALA A 371 21.89 1.88 7.06
C ALA A 371 22.55 0.80 6.17
N GLN A 372 23.56 1.15 5.39
CA GLN A 372 24.35 0.21 4.57
C GLN A 372 25.11 -0.80 5.43
N LYS A 373 25.70 -0.38 6.57
CA LYS A 373 26.32 -1.31 7.54
C LYS A 373 25.30 -2.27 8.17
N ARG A 374 24.08 -1.80 8.47
CA ARG A 374 22.98 -2.67 8.95
C ARG A 374 22.52 -3.65 7.88
N GLN A 375 22.43 -3.22 6.62
CA GLN A 375 22.10 -4.09 5.47
C GLN A 375 23.20 -5.14 5.26
N HIS A 376 24.47 -4.76 5.30
CA HIS A 376 25.59 -5.67 5.16
C HIS A 376 25.73 -6.63 6.35
N ALA A 377 25.52 -6.15 7.58
CA ALA A 377 25.52 -7.00 8.77
C ALA A 377 24.34 -7.99 8.77
N ALA A 378 23.16 -7.59 8.29
CA ALA A 378 22.03 -8.49 8.08
C ALA A 378 22.36 -9.56 7.02
N ALA A 379 22.93 -9.17 5.89
CA ALA A 379 23.35 -10.10 4.83
C ALA A 379 24.47 -11.08 5.29
N ILE A 380 25.43 -10.60 6.10
CA ILE A 380 26.46 -11.46 6.71
C ILE A 380 25.82 -12.41 7.73
N ALA A 381 24.93 -11.92 8.59
CA ALA A 381 24.22 -12.77 9.55
C ALA A 381 23.38 -13.84 8.84
N GLU A 382 22.71 -13.49 7.73
CA GLU A 382 22.00 -14.42 6.85
C GLU A 382 22.94 -15.48 6.25
N THR A 383 24.12 -15.09 5.79
CA THR A 383 25.13 -16.02 5.23
C THR A 383 25.67 -16.96 6.31
N CYS A 384 26.01 -16.44 7.49
CA CYS A 384 26.49 -17.24 8.61
C CYS A 384 25.41 -18.19 9.16
N LEU A 385 24.14 -17.78 9.18
CA LEU A 385 23.03 -18.64 9.57
C LEU A 385 22.81 -19.79 8.57
N GLN A 386 22.91 -19.52 7.26
CA GLN A 386 22.83 -20.56 6.23
C GLN A 386 23.99 -21.57 6.33
N GLU A 387 25.21 -21.11 6.63
CA GLU A 387 26.36 -22.00 6.85
C GLU A 387 26.20 -22.87 8.11
N VAL A 388 25.66 -22.32 9.20
CA VAL A 388 25.39 -23.08 10.43
C VAL A 388 24.28 -24.12 10.23
N VAL A 389 23.22 -23.77 9.51
CA VAL A 389 22.11 -24.71 9.21
C VAL A 389 22.58 -25.82 8.28
N ASN A 390 23.37 -25.52 7.25
CA ASN A 390 23.90 -26.54 6.33
C ASN A 390 24.91 -27.48 7.01
N ASN A 391 25.74 -26.97 7.94
CA ASN A 391 26.70 -27.79 8.67
C ASN A 391 26.05 -28.70 9.72
N ASN A 392 24.88 -28.34 10.26
CA ASN A 392 24.11 -29.15 11.22
C ASN A 392 23.23 -30.23 10.56
N VAL A 393 23.10 -30.25 9.22
CA VAL A 393 22.39 -31.31 8.48
C VAL A 393 23.35 -32.44 8.06
N THR A 394 24.66 -32.27 8.26
CA THR A 394 25.71 -33.25 7.92
C THR A 394 26.36 -33.95 9.12
N THR A 395 25.75 -33.93 10.30
CA THR A 395 26.24 -34.70 11.48
C THR A 395 25.22 -35.68 12.01
#